data_AF-A0A7S1QS24-F1
#
_entry.id   AF-A0A7S1QS24-F1
#
_cell.length_a   1.000
_cell.length_b   1.000
_cell.length_c   1.000
_cell.angle_alpha   90.00
_cell.angle_beta   90.00
_cell.angle_gamma   90.00
#
_symmetry.space_group_name_H-M   'P 1'
#
loop_
_entity.id
_entity.type
_entity.pdbx_description
1 polymer ?
#
loop_
_entity_poly.entity_id
_entity_poly.type
_entity_poly.pdbx_seq_one_letter_code
_entity_poly.pdbx_strand_id
1 'polypeptide(L)'
;VPMILICPGTGLSPCRALVQERHLEVARRGGTSAAAGGCFAAGLKDLMFLGFRHQAGDFLYEGEWSVHSPWLDVHVAFSRDHEDKKVYVQDLVEEHGAHVCQLLDAGARVFVCGRSHPMPSQVFDSLVEVL
;
A
#
# COMPACT_ATOMS: atom_id res chain seq x y z
N VAL A 1 13.10 -1.81 -7.20
CA VAL A 1 12.86 -2.58 -5.97
C VAL A 1 11.37 -2.51 -5.68
N PRO A 2 10.69 -3.62 -5.35
CA PRO A 2 9.28 -3.57 -4.95
C PRO A 2 9.05 -2.65 -3.75
N MET A 3 7.83 -2.11 -3.66
CA MET A 3 7.42 -1.23 -2.57
C MET A 3 6.18 -1.78 -1.86
N ILE A 4 6.20 -1.70 -0.53
CA ILE A 4 5.03 -1.89 0.33
C ILE A 4 4.79 -0.57 1.06
N LEU A 5 3.66 0.07 0.82
CA LEU A 5 3.30 1.40 1.32
C LEU A 5 2.17 1.26 2.33
N ILE A 6 2.36 1.67 3.58
CA ILE A 6 1.35 1.58 4.65
C ILE A 6 1.08 2.97 5.19
N CYS A 7 -0.04 3.57 4.78
CA CYS A 7 -0.23 5.02 4.84
C CYS A 7 -1.66 5.41 5.24
N PRO A 8 -2.05 5.26 6.52
CA PRO A 8 -3.36 5.72 7.00
C PRO A 8 -3.45 7.25 7.12
N GLY A 9 -4.63 7.80 6.79
CA GLY A 9 -4.99 9.20 6.92
C GLY A 9 -4.04 10.15 6.17
N THR A 10 -3.58 11.20 6.84
CA THR A 10 -2.64 12.18 6.25
C THR A 10 -1.24 11.61 6.00
N GLY A 11 -0.92 10.43 6.57
CA GLY A 11 0.30 9.67 6.25
C GLY A 11 0.40 9.28 4.77
N LEU A 12 -0.70 9.38 4.04
CA LEU A 12 -0.77 9.24 2.59
C LEU A 12 0.08 10.23 1.80
N SER A 13 0.32 11.44 2.31
CA SER A 13 1.00 12.51 1.56
C SER A 13 2.36 12.09 0.99
N PRO A 14 3.32 11.56 1.78
CA PRO A 14 4.60 11.07 1.24
C PRO A 14 4.42 9.85 0.32
N CYS A 15 3.48 8.96 0.62
CA CYS A 15 3.23 7.76 -0.19
C CYS A 15 2.68 8.10 -1.57
N ARG A 16 1.79 9.09 -1.64
CA ARG A 16 1.28 9.64 -2.89
C ARG A 16 2.41 10.18 -3.78
N ALA A 17 3.35 10.92 -3.20
CA ALA A 17 4.50 11.42 -3.95
C ALA A 17 5.37 10.29 -4.52
N LEU A 18 5.61 9.23 -3.74
CA LEU A 18 6.33 8.04 -4.21
C LEU A 18 5.59 7.33 -5.36
N VAL A 19 4.27 7.17 -5.24
CA VAL A 19 3.42 6.55 -6.27
C VAL A 19 3.46 7.35 -7.57
N GLN A 20 3.40 8.68 -7.49
CA GLN A 20 3.48 9.56 -8.66
C GLN A 20 4.85 9.48 -9.34
N GLU A 21 5.94 9.51 -8.59
CA GLU A 21 7.28 9.35 -9.16
C GLU A 21 7.42 7.98 -9.84
N ARG A 22 6.97 6.91 -9.16
CA ARG A 22 6.96 5.54 -9.71
C ARG A 22 6.15 5.46 -10.99
N HIS A 23 5.00 6.11 -11.06
CA HIS A 23 4.15 6.16 -12.25
C HIS A 23 4.88 6.82 -13.43
N LEU A 24 5.57 7.94 -13.20
CA LEU A 24 6.37 8.61 -14.21
C LEU A 24 7.55 7.75 -14.68
N GLU A 25 8.21 7.03 -13.77
CA GLU A 25 9.26 6.08 -14.13
C GLU A 25 8.74 4.94 -15.02
N VAL A 26 7.59 4.34 -14.66
CA VAL A 26 6.94 3.28 -15.45
C VAL A 26 6.58 3.79 -16.84
N ALA A 27 6.01 5.01 -16.94
CA ALA A 27 5.67 5.63 -18.21
C ALA A 27 6.91 5.87 -19.08
N ARG A 28 8.00 6.42 -18.51
CA ARG A 28 9.27 6.66 -19.22
C ARG A 28 9.92 5.39 -19.76
N ARG A 29 9.72 4.25 -19.09
CA ARG A 29 10.31 2.96 -19.47
C ARG A 29 9.47 2.16 -20.47
N GLY A 30 8.40 2.73 -21.02
CA GLY A 30 7.62 2.10 -22.09
C GLY A 30 6.30 1.48 -21.64
N GLY A 31 5.74 1.91 -20.50
CA GLY A 31 4.34 1.68 -20.13
C GLY A 31 3.95 0.23 -19.81
N THR A 32 4.90 -0.70 -19.82
CA THR A 32 4.69 -2.10 -19.44
C THR A 32 5.42 -2.40 -18.14
N SER A 33 4.77 -3.15 -17.26
CA SER A 33 5.30 -3.50 -15.93
C SER A 33 6.73 -4.07 -16.05
N ALA A 34 6.97 -4.99 -16.99
CA ALA A 34 8.26 -5.64 -17.21
C ALA A 34 9.44 -4.68 -17.49
N ALA A 35 9.19 -3.51 -18.07
CA ALA A 35 10.25 -2.58 -18.46
C ALA A 35 10.78 -1.71 -17.30
N ALA A 36 10.08 -1.68 -16.16
CA ALA A 36 10.48 -0.88 -15.01
C ALA A 36 11.58 -1.53 -14.13
N GLY A 37 11.88 -2.82 -14.31
CA GLY A 37 12.92 -3.55 -13.55
C GLY A 37 12.59 -3.74 -12.05
N GLY A 38 12.80 -4.95 -11.53
CA GLY A 38 12.43 -5.35 -10.16
C GLY A 38 11.21 -6.29 -10.11
N CYS A 39 10.31 -6.14 -9.13
CA CYS A 39 9.12 -7.00 -8.92
C CYS A 39 8.28 -7.24 -10.17
N PHE A 40 8.25 -6.27 -11.07
CA PHE A 40 7.51 -6.36 -12.31
C PHE A 40 8.07 -7.38 -13.31
N ALA A 41 9.35 -7.76 -13.21
CA ALA A 41 9.94 -8.86 -13.97
C ALA A 41 9.46 -10.23 -13.46
N ALA A 42 9.05 -10.31 -12.19
CA ALA A 42 8.43 -11.49 -11.57
C ALA A 42 6.89 -11.46 -11.67
N GLY A 43 6.30 -10.47 -12.34
CA GLY A 43 4.85 -10.29 -12.45
C GLY A 43 4.16 -9.77 -11.18
N LEU A 44 4.92 -9.39 -10.15
CA LEU A 44 4.40 -8.87 -8.89
C LEU A 44 4.16 -7.35 -8.99
N LYS A 45 3.07 -6.88 -8.38
CA LYS A 45 2.74 -5.46 -8.27
C LYS A 45 3.25 -4.88 -6.96
N ASP A 46 3.47 -3.57 -6.93
CA ASP A 46 3.70 -2.86 -5.67
C ASP A 46 2.40 -2.92 -4.83
N LEU A 47 2.52 -2.85 -3.50
CA LEU A 47 1.39 -3.00 -2.58
C LEU A 47 1.20 -1.74 -1.75
N MET A 48 -0.05 -1.29 -1.60
CA MET A 48 -0.38 -0.11 -0.81
C MET A 48 -1.59 -0.37 0.08
N PHE A 49 -1.44 -0.03 1.36
CA PHE A 49 -2.47 -0.11 2.38
C PHE A 49 -2.82 1.30 2.85
N LEU A 50 -4.09 1.66 2.69
CA LEU A 50 -4.66 2.94 3.10
C LEU A 50 -5.64 2.72 4.25
N GLY A 51 -5.78 3.71 5.11
CA GLY A 51 -6.69 3.63 6.25
C GLY A 51 -7.39 4.95 6.49
N PHE A 52 -8.72 4.93 6.50
CA PHE A 52 -9.59 6.08 6.74
C PHE A 52 -10.71 5.72 7.71
N ARG A 53 -11.54 6.71 8.08
CA ARG A 53 -12.71 6.46 8.92
C ARG A 53 -13.87 5.99 8.07
N HIS A 54 -14.21 6.75 7.04
CA HIS A 54 -15.37 6.57 6.20
C HIS A 54 -15.04 6.77 4.73
N GLN A 55 -15.50 5.87 3.86
CA GLN A 55 -15.34 6.01 2.42
C GLN A 55 -15.95 7.32 1.92
N ALA A 56 -17.17 7.64 2.35
CA ALA A 56 -17.89 8.84 1.91
C ALA A 56 -17.43 10.15 2.58
N GLY A 57 -16.50 10.08 3.55
CA GLY A 57 -16.15 11.21 4.42
C GLY A 57 -14.72 11.68 4.26
N ASP A 58 -13.76 10.79 4.52
CA ASP A 58 -12.34 11.15 4.64
C ASP A 58 -11.43 10.33 3.71
N PHE A 59 -11.99 9.64 2.71
CA PHE A 59 -11.19 8.95 1.69
C PHE A 59 -10.50 9.95 0.75
N LEU A 60 -9.25 10.25 1.08
CA LEU A 60 -8.43 11.18 0.30
C LEU A 60 -8.03 10.58 -1.06
N TYR A 61 -8.21 11.36 -2.13
CA TYR A 61 -7.77 11.06 -3.49
C TYR A 61 -8.34 9.77 -4.10
N GLU A 62 -9.56 9.35 -3.71
CA GLU A 62 -10.21 8.11 -4.18
C GLU A 62 -10.04 7.85 -5.69
N GLY A 63 -10.31 8.85 -6.54
CA GLY A 63 -10.24 8.69 -8.00
C GLY A 63 -8.83 8.47 -8.55
N GLU A 64 -7.77 8.87 -7.82
CA GLU A 64 -6.38 8.80 -8.27
C GLU A 64 -5.86 7.35 -8.30
N TRP A 65 -6.26 6.54 -7.31
CA TRP A 65 -5.66 5.21 -7.11
C TRP A 65 -5.94 4.23 -8.24
N SER A 66 -7.10 4.35 -8.91
CA SER A 66 -7.47 3.50 -10.04
C SER A 66 -6.52 3.65 -11.25
N VAL A 67 -5.91 4.83 -11.42
CA VAL A 67 -4.94 5.12 -12.49
C VAL A 67 -3.67 4.29 -12.35
N HIS A 68 -3.34 3.86 -11.13
CA HIS A 68 -2.12 3.11 -10.82
C HIS A 68 -2.32 1.59 -10.78
N SER A 69 -3.57 1.11 -10.95
CA SER A 69 -3.94 -0.31 -10.93
C SER A 69 -3.14 -1.27 -11.84
N PRO A 70 -2.54 -0.85 -12.97
CA PRO A 70 -1.71 -1.74 -13.77
C PRO A 70 -0.45 -2.27 -13.05
N TRP A 71 0.03 -1.55 -12.04
CA TRP A 71 1.31 -1.85 -11.37
C TRP A 71 1.26 -1.73 -9.84
N LEU A 72 0.18 -1.19 -9.29
CA LEU A 72 -0.04 -0.99 -7.86
C LEU A 72 -1.36 -1.62 -7.44
N ASP A 73 -1.33 -2.51 -6.44
CA ASP A 73 -2.54 -2.99 -5.77
C ASP A 73 -2.76 -2.15 -4.51
N VAL A 74 -3.95 -1.55 -4.41
CA VAL A 74 -4.34 -0.64 -3.32
C VAL A 74 -5.46 -1.26 -2.52
N HIS A 75 -5.22 -1.46 -1.23
CA HIS A 75 -6.17 -1.97 -0.25
C HIS A 75 -6.52 -0.86 0.73
N VAL A 76 -7.81 -0.67 1.01
CA VAL A 76 -8.29 0.46 1.81
C VAL A 76 -9.11 -0.05 2.98
N ALA A 77 -8.72 0.32 4.19
CA ALA A 77 -9.42 0.03 5.43
C ALA A 77 -10.31 1.22 5.82
N PHE A 78 -11.60 0.97 6.03
CA PHE A 78 -12.53 1.95 6.57
C PHE A 78 -12.94 1.56 7.99
N SER A 79 -12.37 2.25 8.97
CA SER A 79 -12.49 1.87 10.39
C SER A 79 -13.87 2.12 11.01
N ARG A 80 -14.77 2.84 10.32
CA ARG A 80 -16.09 3.24 10.84
C ARG A 80 -17.26 3.03 9.88
N ASP A 81 -17.06 2.33 8.76
CA ASP A 81 -18.15 2.05 7.81
C ASP A 81 -18.98 0.81 8.18
N HIS A 82 -18.47 -0.02 9.08
CA HIS A 82 -19.20 -1.15 9.64
C HIS A 82 -19.40 -0.96 11.14
N GLU A 83 -20.63 -1.13 11.63
CA GLU A 83 -20.97 -0.98 13.04
C GLU A 83 -20.32 -2.07 13.91
N ASP A 84 -20.24 -3.30 13.38
CA ASP A 84 -19.82 -4.49 14.14
C ASP A 84 -18.32 -4.81 14.04
N LYS A 85 -17.61 -4.27 13.04
CA LYS A 85 -16.20 -4.59 12.79
C LYS A 85 -15.40 -3.36 12.37
N LYS A 86 -14.40 -3.01 13.16
CA LYS A 86 -13.41 -1.99 12.77
C LYS A 86 -12.32 -2.67 11.97
N VAL A 87 -12.05 -2.15 10.77
CA VAL A 87 -10.95 -2.59 9.92
C VAL A 87 -9.88 -1.50 9.90
N TYR A 88 -8.64 -1.88 10.17
CA TYR A 88 -7.46 -1.04 10.13
C TYR A 88 -6.45 -1.57 9.10
N VAL A 89 -5.37 -0.82 8.88
CA VAL A 89 -4.36 -1.19 7.88
C VAL A 89 -3.63 -2.48 8.23
N GLN A 90 -3.41 -2.75 9.51
CA GLN A 90 -2.77 -3.98 9.97
C GLN A 90 -3.60 -5.24 9.67
N ASP A 91 -4.94 -5.16 9.79
CA ASP A 91 -5.83 -6.26 9.46
C ASP A 91 -5.70 -6.62 7.96
N LEU A 92 -5.54 -5.60 7.11
CA LEU A 92 -5.32 -5.80 5.67
C LEU A 92 -3.92 -6.36 5.37
N VAL A 93 -2.90 -5.96 6.14
CA VAL A 93 -1.55 -6.52 6.00
C VAL A 93 -1.58 -8.03 6.30
N GLU A 94 -2.27 -8.44 7.36
CA GLU A 94 -2.47 -9.85 7.71
C GLU A 94 -3.26 -10.60 6.63
N GLU A 95 -4.39 -10.04 6.16
CA GLU A 95 -5.22 -10.63 5.10
C GLU A 95 -4.42 -10.86 3.81
N HIS A 96 -3.53 -9.94 3.48
CA HIS A 96 -2.68 -9.99 2.29
C HIS A 96 -1.27 -10.54 2.58
N GLY A 97 -1.07 -11.24 3.70
CA GLY A 97 0.24 -11.70 4.17
C GLY A 97 1.04 -12.51 3.15
N ALA A 98 0.39 -13.33 2.33
CA ALA A 98 1.05 -14.08 1.26
C ALA A 98 1.70 -13.17 0.19
N HIS A 99 1.02 -12.08 -0.21
CA HIS A 99 1.56 -11.11 -1.17
C HIS A 99 2.64 -10.24 -0.54
N VAL A 100 2.47 -9.87 0.74
CA VAL A 100 3.50 -9.20 1.54
C VAL A 100 4.78 -10.03 1.57
N CYS A 101 4.70 -11.32 1.88
CA CYS A 101 5.85 -12.22 1.90
C CYS A 101 6.55 -12.31 0.54
N GLN A 102 5.79 -12.50 -0.54
CA GLN A 102 6.36 -12.56 -1.90
C GLN A 102 7.16 -11.30 -2.25
N LEU A 103 6.65 -10.12 -1.85
CA LEU A 103 7.34 -8.86 -2.08
C LEU A 103 8.60 -8.73 -1.19
N LEU A 104 8.52 -9.14 0.08
CA LEU A 104 9.66 -9.14 0.99
C LEU A 104 10.77 -10.09 0.52
N ASP A 105 10.43 -11.30 0.06
CA ASP A 105 11.36 -12.25 -0.56
C ASP A 105 12.01 -11.68 -1.82
N ALA A 106 11.26 -10.87 -2.58
CA ALA A 106 11.77 -10.11 -3.73
C ALA A 106 12.57 -8.85 -3.34
N GLY A 107 12.85 -8.64 -2.05
CA GLY A 107 13.65 -7.54 -1.51
C GLY A 107 12.90 -6.22 -1.41
N ALA A 108 11.59 -6.24 -1.16
CA ALA A 108 10.78 -5.03 -1.06
C ALA A 108 11.26 -4.06 0.01
N ARG A 109 11.03 -2.76 -0.25
CA ARG A 109 11.16 -1.70 0.75
C ARG A 109 9.79 -1.39 1.34
N VAL A 110 9.71 -1.43 2.66
CA VAL A 110 8.50 -1.10 3.41
C VAL A 110 8.55 0.36 3.85
N PHE A 111 7.49 1.10 3.56
CA PHE A 111 7.30 2.48 3.97
C PHE A 111 6.07 2.56 4.86
N VAL A 112 6.25 3.01 6.11
CA VAL A 112 5.16 3.23 7.05
C VAL A 112 5.06 4.72 7.34
N CYS A 113 3.92 5.34 7.03
CA CYS A 113 3.71 6.77 7.16
C CYS A 113 2.38 7.07 7.84
N GLY A 114 2.37 7.94 8.86
CA GLY A 114 1.14 8.31 9.55
C GLY A 114 1.37 8.65 11.00
N ARG A 115 0.31 8.52 11.81
CA ARG A 115 0.35 8.82 13.25
C ARG A 115 1.39 7.93 13.93
N SER A 116 2.29 8.52 14.71
CA SER A 116 3.45 7.86 15.34
C SER A 116 3.11 6.85 16.44
N HIS A 117 1.93 6.91 17.06
CA HIS A 117 1.50 5.98 18.09
C HIS A 117 -0.03 5.78 18.04
N PRO A 118 -0.56 4.55 18.18
CA PRO A 118 0.13 3.25 18.28
C PRO A 118 0.38 2.56 16.93
N MET A 119 0.11 3.23 15.81
CA MET A 119 0.02 2.60 14.49
C MET A 119 1.33 1.93 13.99
N PRO A 120 2.52 2.56 14.05
CA PRO A 120 3.72 1.97 13.48
C PRO A 120 4.16 0.68 14.18
N SER A 121 3.94 0.57 15.51
CA SER A 121 4.21 -0.66 16.25
C SER A 121 3.24 -1.78 15.85
N GLN A 122 1.94 -1.48 15.71
CA GLN A 122 0.94 -2.48 15.31
C GLN A 122 1.22 -3.01 13.90
N VAL A 123 1.61 -2.14 12.97
CA VAL A 123 2.00 -2.54 11.63
C VAL A 123 3.26 -3.42 11.66
N PHE A 124 4.24 -3.08 12.50
CA PHE A 124 5.43 -3.90 12.65
C PHE A 124 5.11 -5.29 13.20
N ASP A 125 4.26 -5.40 14.22
CA ASP A 125 3.84 -6.67 14.80
C ASP A 125 3.13 -7.54 13.75
N SER A 126 2.18 -6.99 12.99
CA SER A 126 1.51 -7.73 11.91
C SER A 126 2.46 -8.14 10.79
N LEU A 127 3.48 -7.33 10.47
CA LEU A 127 4.53 -7.73 9.52
C LEU A 127 5.36 -8.91 10.04
N VAL A 128 5.61 -8.99 11.36
CA VAL A 128 6.28 -10.13 11.98
C VAL A 128 5.38 -11.36 11.98
N GLU A 129 4.07 -11.22 12.18
CA GLU A 129 3.13 -12.35 12.19
C GLU A 129 2.93 -12.99 10.82
N VAL A 130 3.02 -12.22 9.73
CA VAL A 130 2.87 -12.76 8.37
C VAL A 130 4.14 -13.42 7.84
N LEU A 131 5.31 -13.15 8.43
CA LEU A 131 6.62 -13.70 8.06
C LEU A 131 6.85 -15.11 8.64
#